data_AF-A0AB38P9A6-F1
#
_entry.id   AF-A0AB38P9A6-F1
#
_cell.length_a   1.000
_cell.length_b   1.000
_cell.length_c   1.000
_cell.angle_alpha   90.00
_cell.angle_beta   90.00
_cell.angle_gamma   90.00
#
_symmetry.space_group_name_H-M   'P 1'
#
loop_
_entity.id
_entity.type
_entity.pdbx_description
1 polymer ?
#
loop_
_entity_poly.entity_id
_entity_poly.type
_entity_poly.pdbx_seq_one_letter_code
_entity_poly.pdbx_strand_id
1 'polypeptide(L)'
;MASNWIKVEVITPDKPEIFLISEKLNIDPDMVLGKLIRLWVWADQQIAISNANSVTDSEQKERKSNASVLSKIAIDRIAFMPGFADALIYAGWLIQEGDSLFFVNFEKHNGKSSKNRALTNERVNKSRNLKRNGNDKCNAVNVTPSNQKALPEEEEEEDKELKDPPLNPPKGKSSGNKFDPLSVELPEWLSPELWAEWVAYRKQLGKPIKTQQGVSGSINKLAAYREQGHSPEYVVGLTMSNEWRGLLVPDGVASKPRRDVNVISQPDKKVPDGFRG
;
A
#
# COMPACT_ATOMS: atom_id res chain seq x y z
N MET A 1 19.08 -13.16 11.23
CA MET A 1 18.52 -13.58 9.93
C MET A 1 16.99 -13.69 10.06
N ALA A 2 16.22 -12.95 9.26
CA ALA A 2 14.75 -13.07 9.27
C ALA A 2 14.36 -14.43 8.66
N SER A 3 13.62 -15.26 9.38
CA SER A 3 13.16 -16.54 8.86
C SER A 3 12.12 -16.31 7.75
N ASN A 4 12.35 -16.92 6.58
CA ASN A 4 11.36 -16.97 5.51
C ASN A 4 10.25 -17.93 5.92
N TRP A 5 9.01 -17.43 5.97
CA TRP A 5 7.84 -18.20 6.36
C TRP A 5 6.77 -18.13 5.25
N ILE A 6 6.00 -19.21 5.11
CA ILE A 6 4.87 -19.30 4.19
C ILE A 6 3.57 -19.44 4.99
N LYS A 7 2.51 -18.77 4.54
CA LYS A 7 1.18 -18.91 5.14
C LYS A 7 0.46 -20.10 4.51
N VAL A 8 0.04 -21.05 5.34
CA VAL A 8 -0.82 -22.16 4.91
C VAL A 8 -2.15 -22.05 5.64
N GLU A 9 -3.27 -22.28 4.94
CA GLU A 9 -4.58 -22.30 5.58
C GLU A 9 -4.76 -23.56 6.42
N VAL A 10 -5.42 -23.45 7.57
CA VAL A 10 -5.63 -24.59 8.48
C VAL A 10 -6.40 -25.71 7.80
N ILE A 11 -7.33 -25.37 6.90
CA ILE A 11 -8.15 -26.32 6.14
C ILE A 11 -7.43 -26.94 4.94
N THR A 12 -6.19 -26.55 4.64
CA THR A 12 -5.47 -27.01 3.42
C THR A 12 -5.40 -28.54 3.30
N PRO A 13 -5.09 -29.31 4.37
CA PRO A 13 -5.05 -30.77 4.29
C PRO A 13 -6.39 -31.38 3.87
N ASP A 14 -7.51 -30.76 4.28
CA ASP A 14 -8.87 -31.26 4.08
C ASP A 14 -9.55 -30.72 2.81
N LYS A 15 -8.82 -30.00 1.97
CA LYS A 15 -9.37 -29.43 0.73
C LYS A 15 -9.66 -30.54 -0.29
N PRO A 16 -10.81 -30.49 -1.01
CA PRO A 16 -11.14 -31.49 -2.01
C PRO A 16 -10.07 -31.61 -3.10
N GLU A 17 -9.36 -30.52 -3.42
CA GLU A 17 -8.27 -30.52 -4.39
C GLU A 17 -7.07 -31.39 -3.95
N ILE A 18 -6.77 -31.47 -2.64
CA ILE A 18 -5.73 -32.37 -2.12
C ILE A 18 -6.15 -33.83 -2.34
N PHE A 19 -7.41 -34.16 -2.05
CA PHE A 19 -7.93 -35.51 -2.25
C PHE A 19 -7.96 -35.90 -3.75
N LEU A 20 -8.30 -34.96 -4.63
CA LEU A 20 -8.26 -35.19 -6.09
C LEU A 20 -6.83 -35.48 -6.58
N ILE A 21 -5.83 -34.76 -6.08
CA ILE A 21 -4.42 -35.01 -6.43
C ILE A 21 -3.96 -36.35 -5.85
N SER A 22 -4.35 -36.65 -4.61
CA SER A 22 -4.06 -37.91 -3.91
C SER A 22 -4.61 -39.10 -4.68
N GLU A 23 -5.86 -39.05 -5.11
CA GLU A 23 -6.51 -40.07 -5.93
C GLU A 23 -5.82 -40.22 -7.29
N LYS A 24 -5.49 -39.11 -7.93
CA LYS A 24 -4.86 -39.12 -9.26
C LYS A 24 -3.47 -39.75 -9.26
N LEU A 25 -2.69 -39.52 -8.20
CA LEU A 25 -1.31 -40.01 -8.07
C LEU A 25 -1.22 -41.29 -7.23
N ASN A 26 -2.32 -41.73 -6.62
CA ASN A 26 -2.41 -42.85 -5.70
C ASN A 26 -1.41 -42.75 -4.53
N ILE A 27 -1.44 -41.61 -3.83
CA ILE A 27 -0.56 -41.32 -2.67
C ILE A 27 -1.36 -40.71 -1.52
N ASP A 28 -0.80 -40.72 -0.31
CA ASP A 28 -1.46 -40.13 0.85
C ASP A 28 -1.70 -38.61 0.70
N PRO A 29 -2.86 -38.08 1.11
CA PRO A 29 -3.16 -36.64 1.14
C PRO A 29 -2.09 -35.79 1.84
N ASP A 30 -1.53 -36.30 2.94
CA ASP A 30 -0.47 -35.61 3.67
C ASP A 30 0.84 -35.51 2.88
N MET A 31 1.15 -36.53 2.06
CA MET A 31 2.29 -36.47 1.14
C MET A 31 2.07 -35.43 0.04
N VAL A 32 0.84 -35.31 -0.48
CA VAL A 32 0.48 -34.25 -1.43
C VAL A 32 0.74 -32.89 -0.81
N LEU A 33 0.27 -32.66 0.42
CA LEU A 33 0.45 -31.39 1.12
C LEU A 33 1.93 -31.02 1.26
N GLY A 34 2.77 -31.96 1.68
CA GLY A 34 4.22 -31.73 1.80
C GLY A 34 4.87 -31.35 0.46
N LYS A 35 4.49 -32.03 -0.63
CA LYS A 35 4.99 -31.74 -1.98
C LYS A 35 4.51 -30.40 -2.50
N LEU A 36 3.27 -30.02 -2.20
CA LEU A 36 2.70 -28.73 -2.53
C LEU A 36 3.42 -27.59 -1.83
N ILE A 37 3.67 -27.71 -0.52
CA ILE A 37 4.43 -26.72 0.25
C ILE A 37 5.83 -26.54 -0.34
N ARG A 38 6.50 -27.63 -0.72
CA ARG A 38 7.81 -27.58 -1.39
C ARG A 38 7.75 -26.79 -2.70
N LEU A 39 6.75 -27.05 -3.53
CA LEU A 39 6.54 -26.33 -4.79
C LEU A 39 6.28 -24.83 -4.54
N TRP A 40 5.47 -24.49 -3.54
CA TRP A 40 5.20 -23.08 -3.19
C TRP A 40 6.42 -22.34 -2.65
N VAL A 41 7.24 -22.98 -1.83
CA VAL A 41 8.51 -22.41 -1.33
C VAL A 41 9.44 -22.11 -2.50
N TRP A 42 9.56 -23.06 -3.45
CA TRP A 42 10.36 -22.85 -4.65
C TRP A 42 9.81 -21.70 -5.51
N ALA A 43 8.49 -21.65 -5.73
CA ALA A 43 7.86 -20.62 -6.55
C ALA A 43 8.04 -19.22 -5.97
N ASP A 44 7.95 -19.09 -4.64
CA ASP A 44 8.20 -17.84 -3.92
C ASP A 44 9.61 -17.29 -4.15
N GLN A 45 10.61 -18.18 -4.10
CA GLN A 45 12.01 -17.82 -4.35
C GLN A 45 12.23 -17.34 -5.79
N GLN A 46 11.61 -18.01 -6.77
CA GLN A 46 11.75 -17.62 -8.18
C GLN A 46 11.07 -16.29 -8.49
N ILE A 47 9.91 -16.02 -7.89
CA ILE A 47 9.23 -14.72 -8.04
C ILE A 47 10.08 -13.60 -7.40
N ALA A 48 10.74 -13.87 -6.28
CA ALA A 48 11.66 -12.91 -5.68
C ALA A 48 12.84 -12.57 -6.61
N ILE A 49 13.46 -13.59 -7.23
CA ILE A 49 14.57 -13.43 -8.19
C ILE A 49 14.11 -12.68 -9.45
N SER A 50 12.95 -13.06 -10.01
CA SER A 50 12.35 -12.41 -11.18
C SER A 50 12.13 -10.91 -10.97
N ASN A 51 11.59 -10.52 -9.81
CA ASN A 51 11.33 -9.12 -9.48
C ASN A 51 12.61 -8.29 -9.28
N ALA A 52 13.69 -8.91 -8.82
CA ALA A 52 14.99 -8.22 -8.66
C ALA A 52 15.61 -7.87 -10.01
N ASN A 53 15.33 -8.66 -11.04
CA ASN A 53 15.89 -8.49 -12.38
C ASN A 53 14.99 -7.69 -13.34
N SER A 54 13.74 -7.36 -12.96
CA SER A 54 12.79 -6.64 -13.82
C SER A 54 12.91 -5.11 -13.63
N VAL A 55 13.97 -4.52 -14.17
CA VAL A 55 14.02 -3.09 -14.50
C VAL A 55 13.60 -2.96 -15.96
N THR A 56 12.30 -2.80 -16.22
CA THR A 56 11.68 -2.08 -17.35
C THR A 56 10.22 -2.54 -17.56
N ASP A 57 9.37 -1.53 -17.82
CA ASP A 57 8.00 -1.56 -18.33
C ASP A 57 6.87 -2.08 -17.41
N SER A 58 6.00 -1.14 -17.03
CA SER A 58 4.82 -1.32 -16.18
C SER A 58 3.77 -2.27 -16.74
N GLU A 59 3.70 -2.44 -18.07
CA GLU A 59 2.70 -3.29 -18.71
C GLU A 59 3.09 -4.78 -18.76
N GLN A 60 4.38 -5.12 -18.70
CA GLN A 60 4.81 -6.53 -18.59
C GLN A 60 4.81 -7.07 -17.16
N LYS A 61 4.56 -6.20 -16.17
CA LYS A 61 4.68 -6.51 -14.74
C LYS A 61 3.60 -7.48 -14.23
N GLU A 62 2.37 -7.38 -14.74
CA GLU A 62 1.24 -8.22 -14.30
C GLU A 62 1.26 -9.63 -14.93
N ARG A 63 1.80 -9.76 -16.15
CA ARG A 63 1.97 -11.07 -16.79
C ARG A 63 3.20 -11.82 -16.25
N LYS A 64 4.31 -11.12 -15.99
CA LYS A 64 5.56 -11.73 -15.48
C LYS A 64 5.46 -12.19 -14.03
N SER A 65 4.59 -11.61 -13.20
CA SER A 65 4.50 -11.99 -11.78
C SER A 65 3.89 -13.38 -11.56
N ASN A 66 3.18 -13.91 -12.56
CA ASN A 66 2.38 -15.14 -12.44
C ASN A 66 2.77 -16.20 -13.50
N ALA A 67 3.40 -15.78 -14.60
CA ALA A 67 3.91 -16.66 -15.65
C ALA A 67 5.18 -17.36 -15.15
N SER A 68 5.00 -18.44 -14.39
CA SER A 68 6.09 -19.38 -14.21
C SER A 68 6.25 -20.11 -15.53
N VAL A 69 7.24 -19.71 -16.34
CA VAL A 69 7.68 -20.46 -17.53
C VAL A 69 8.37 -21.74 -17.05
N LEU A 70 7.61 -22.62 -16.40
CA LEU A 70 8.04 -23.94 -16.02
C LEU A 70 7.33 -24.94 -16.91
N SER A 71 8.12 -25.86 -17.46
CA SER A 71 7.56 -27.06 -18.05
C SER A 71 6.97 -27.96 -16.95
N LYS A 72 5.98 -28.77 -17.31
CA LYS A 72 5.41 -29.80 -16.42
C LYS A 72 6.49 -30.67 -15.76
N ILE A 73 7.49 -31.03 -16.55
CA ILE A 73 8.65 -31.83 -16.13
C ILE A 73 9.44 -31.13 -15.02
N ALA A 74 9.59 -29.81 -15.07
CA ALA A 74 10.30 -29.07 -14.03
C ALA A 74 9.53 -29.12 -12.69
N ILE A 75 8.21 -28.94 -12.72
CA ILE A 75 7.34 -29.04 -11.53
C ILE A 75 7.45 -30.43 -10.91
N ASP A 76 7.38 -31.48 -11.73
CA ASP A 76 7.50 -32.86 -11.27
C ASP A 76 8.85 -33.13 -10.59
N ARG A 77 9.94 -32.57 -11.13
CA ARG A 77 11.28 -32.66 -10.53
C ARG A 77 11.37 -31.91 -9.21
N ILE A 78 10.77 -30.73 -9.11
CA ILE A 78 10.76 -29.92 -7.87
C ILE A 78 9.96 -30.64 -6.77
N ALA A 79 8.82 -31.23 -7.11
CA ALA A 79 7.95 -31.96 -6.19
C ALA A 79 8.44 -33.39 -5.89
N PHE A 80 9.48 -33.87 -6.61
CA PHE A 80 9.95 -35.26 -6.56
C PHE A 80 8.81 -36.23 -6.80
N MET A 81 8.01 -35.98 -7.83
CA MET A 81 6.84 -36.77 -8.17
C MET A 81 6.48 -36.61 -9.65
N PRO A 82 6.64 -37.65 -10.47
CA PRO A 82 6.21 -37.61 -11.86
C PRO A 82 4.68 -37.51 -11.95
N GLY A 83 4.18 -36.70 -12.88
CA GLY A 83 2.74 -36.46 -13.06
C GLY A 83 2.13 -35.49 -12.05
N PHE A 84 2.92 -34.89 -11.14
CA PHE A 84 2.43 -33.94 -10.16
C PHE A 84 1.85 -32.68 -10.81
N ALA A 85 2.49 -32.17 -11.86
CA ALA A 85 2.01 -31.04 -12.64
C ALA A 85 0.64 -31.33 -13.27
N ASP A 86 0.45 -32.51 -13.85
CA ASP A 86 -0.82 -32.90 -14.47
C ASP A 86 -1.92 -33.09 -13.42
N ALA A 87 -1.58 -33.61 -12.24
CA ALA A 87 -2.53 -33.71 -11.13
C ALA A 87 -2.95 -32.32 -10.60
N LEU A 88 -2.03 -31.37 -10.53
CA LEU A 88 -2.33 -29.98 -10.17
C LEU A 88 -3.21 -29.27 -11.20
N ILE A 89 -3.02 -29.56 -12.50
CA ILE A 89 -3.90 -29.06 -13.57
C ILE A 89 -5.30 -29.68 -13.40
N TYR A 90 -5.37 -30.98 -13.16
CA TYR A 90 -6.64 -31.68 -12.96
C TYR A 90 -7.42 -31.14 -11.75
N ALA A 91 -6.74 -30.82 -10.66
CA ALA A 91 -7.34 -30.22 -9.46
C ALA A 91 -7.66 -28.71 -9.60
N GLY A 92 -7.33 -28.09 -10.74
CA GLY A 92 -7.60 -26.66 -10.99
C GLY A 92 -6.67 -25.71 -10.23
N TRP A 93 -5.52 -26.18 -9.76
CA TRP A 93 -4.50 -25.35 -9.09
C TRP A 93 -3.44 -24.83 -10.06
N LEU A 94 -3.30 -25.46 -11.22
CA LEU A 94 -2.54 -24.97 -12.37
C LEU A 94 -3.46 -24.82 -13.58
N ILE A 95 -3.27 -23.74 -14.33
CA ILE A 95 -3.86 -23.57 -15.66
C ILE A 95 -2.75 -23.67 -16.69
N GLN A 96 -2.99 -24.42 -17.75
CA GLN A 96 -2.13 -24.48 -18.92
C GLN A 96 -2.72 -23.62 -20.03
N GLU A 97 -2.01 -22.55 -20.42
CA GLU A 97 -2.31 -21.77 -21.63
C GLU A 97 -1.16 -21.95 -22.63
N GLY A 98 -1.40 -22.75 -23.67
CA GLY A 98 -0.37 -23.15 -24.62
C GLY A 98 0.79 -23.89 -23.93
N ASP A 99 1.99 -23.33 -24.05
CA ASP A 99 3.22 -23.85 -23.44
C ASP A 99 3.52 -23.27 -22.05
N SER A 100 2.69 -22.36 -21.55
CA SER A 100 2.90 -21.71 -20.25
C SER A 100 1.97 -22.26 -19.17
N LEU A 101 2.51 -22.40 -17.96
CA LEU A 101 1.77 -22.85 -16.77
C LEU A 101 1.59 -21.68 -15.79
N PHE A 102 0.38 -21.55 -15.25
CA PHE A 102 0.01 -20.48 -14.34
C PHE A 102 -0.58 -21.06 -13.05
N PHE A 103 -0.13 -20.56 -11.91
CA PHE A 103 -0.74 -20.88 -10.63
C PHE A 103 -2.05 -20.12 -10.45
N VAL A 104 -3.14 -20.85 -10.21
CA VAL A 104 -4.45 -20.24 -9.91
C VAL A 104 -4.41 -19.61 -8.53
N ASN A 105 -4.87 -18.36 -8.41
CA ASN A 105 -4.96 -17.65 -7.13
C ASN A 105 -3.62 -17.57 -6.34
N PHE A 106 -2.47 -17.63 -7.01
CA PHE A 106 -1.15 -17.59 -6.34
C PHE A 106 -1.00 -16.37 -5.42
N GLU A 107 -1.51 -15.22 -5.85
CA GLU A 107 -1.44 -13.97 -5.10
C GLU A 107 -2.24 -13.99 -3.79
N LYS A 108 -3.33 -14.77 -3.74
CA LYS A 108 -4.17 -14.92 -2.54
C LYS A 108 -3.42 -15.64 -1.42
N HIS A 109 -2.62 -16.63 -1.76
CA HIS A 109 -1.93 -17.47 -0.78
C HIS A 109 -0.50 -16.97 -0.49
N ASN A 110 0.23 -16.57 -1.54
CA ASN A 110 1.66 -16.23 -1.43
C ASN A 110 2.03 -14.86 -2.04
N GLY A 111 1.06 -13.97 -2.25
CA GLY A 111 1.33 -12.62 -2.76
C GLY A 111 1.99 -11.70 -1.72
N LYS A 112 2.75 -10.69 -2.21
CA LYS A 112 3.34 -9.60 -1.38
C LYS A 112 2.30 -8.96 -0.44
N SER A 113 1.05 -8.83 -0.90
CA SER A 113 -0.07 -8.32 -0.10
C SER A 113 -0.41 -9.23 1.10
N SER A 114 -0.38 -10.55 0.93
CA SER A 114 -0.67 -11.53 1.99
C SER A 114 0.41 -11.48 3.09
N LYS A 115 1.69 -11.44 2.69
CA LYS A 115 2.85 -11.30 3.60
C LYS A 115 2.82 -9.96 4.35
N ASN A 116 2.59 -8.85 3.66
CA ASN A 116 2.54 -7.52 4.28
C ASN A 116 1.38 -7.38 5.28
N ARG A 117 0.20 -7.94 4.97
CA ARG A 117 -0.95 -7.96 5.91
C ARG A 117 -0.64 -8.79 7.14
N ALA A 118 0.00 -9.94 6.98
CA ALA A 118 0.38 -10.79 8.11
C ALA A 118 1.43 -10.12 9.02
N LEU A 119 2.49 -9.52 8.46
CA LEU A 119 3.48 -8.75 9.23
C LEU A 119 2.84 -7.56 9.97
N THR A 120 1.87 -6.91 9.33
CA THR A 120 1.10 -5.82 9.96
C THR A 120 0.26 -6.36 11.13
N ASN A 121 -0.43 -7.48 10.95
CA ASN A 121 -1.18 -8.14 12.03
C ASN A 121 -0.29 -8.58 13.18
N GLU A 122 0.89 -9.15 12.91
CA GLU A 122 1.84 -9.56 13.92
C GLU A 122 2.36 -8.35 14.72
N ARG A 123 2.72 -7.26 14.03
CA ARG A 123 3.12 -5.99 14.65
C ARG A 123 2.02 -5.44 15.55
N VAL A 124 0.78 -5.46 15.07
CA VAL A 124 -0.40 -5.01 15.83
C VAL A 124 -0.63 -5.90 17.06
N ASN A 125 -0.52 -7.22 16.92
CA ASN A 125 -0.69 -8.15 18.03
C ASN A 125 0.42 -7.99 19.08
N LYS A 126 1.70 -7.88 18.67
CA LYS A 126 2.80 -7.56 19.58
C LYS A 126 2.55 -6.25 20.32
N SER A 127 2.12 -5.21 19.61
CA SER A 127 1.78 -3.91 20.22
C SER A 127 0.62 -4.02 21.22
N ARG A 128 -0.41 -4.82 20.94
CA ARG A 128 -1.53 -5.05 21.86
C ARG A 128 -1.10 -5.83 23.11
N ASN A 129 -0.29 -6.88 22.95
CA ASN A 129 0.22 -7.67 24.07
C ASN A 129 1.15 -6.86 24.99
N LEU A 130 2.04 -6.03 24.42
CA LEU A 130 2.87 -5.09 25.19
C LEU A 130 2.03 -4.11 26.02
N LYS A 131 0.89 -3.65 25.49
CA LYS A 131 -0.04 -2.78 26.23
C LYS A 131 -0.83 -3.52 27.32
N ARG A 132 -1.19 -4.79 27.10
CA ARG A 132 -1.86 -5.60 28.13
C ARG A 132 -0.91 -5.87 29.31
N ASN A 133 0.32 -6.28 29.05
CA ASN A 133 1.30 -6.58 30.10
C ASN A 133 1.83 -5.31 30.82
N GLY A 134 1.67 -4.13 30.23
CA GLY A 134 2.01 -2.85 30.86
C GLY A 134 0.94 -2.33 31.83
N ASN A 135 -0.28 -2.86 31.77
CA ASN A 135 -1.39 -2.44 32.63
C ASN A 135 -1.50 -3.25 33.94
N ASP A 136 -0.83 -4.40 34.03
CA ASP A 136 -0.85 -5.26 35.24
C ASP A 136 0.05 -4.73 36.38
N LYS A 137 0.73 -3.58 36.19
CA LYS A 137 1.55 -2.92 37.23
C LYS A 137 1.14 -1.46 37.49
N CYS A 138 -0.14 -1.14 37.41
CA CYS A 138 -0.64 0.17 37.81
C CYS A 138 -1.80 0.05 38.82
N ASN A 139 -1.45 -0.19 40.08
CA ASN A 139 -2.18 0.38 41.20
C ASN A 139 -1.19 1.28 41.95
N ALA A 140 -1.56 2.55 42.13
CA ALA A 140 -0.75 3.65 42.64
C ALA A 140 -0.05 3.32 43.99
N VAL A 141 1.07 3.96 44.37
CA VAL A 141 1.11 5.33 44.96
C VAL A 141 2.58 5.78 45.18
N ASN A 142 2.84 7.05 44.88
CA ASN A 142 3.90 7.98 45.36
C ASN A 142 5.40 7.89 44.95
N VAL A 143 5.83 9.02 44.35
CA VAL A 143 6.96 9.91 44.69
C VAL A 143 8.42 9.39 44.62
N THR A 144 9.21 10.17 43.85
CA THR A 144 10.69 10.32 43.78
C THR A 144 11.57 9.35 42.97
N PRO A 145 12.64 9.86 42.31
CA PRO A 145 13.49 9.11 41.41
C PRO A 145 14.65 8.45 42.17
N SER A 146 14.97 7.19 41.85
CA SER A 146 16.19 6.56 42.34
C SER A 146 16.96 5.92 41.20
N ASN A 147 18.02 6.63 40.83
CA ASN A 147 19.25 6.19 40.21
C ASN A 147 19.65 4.75 40.62
N GLN A 148 19.62 3.78 39.71
CA GLN A 148 20.34 2.50 39.86
C GLN A 148 20.86 1.99 38.50
N LYS A 149 22.10 2.39 38.20
CA LYS A 149 23.26 1.55 37.84
C LYS A 149 22.96 0.19 37.16
N ALA A 150 23.33 0.08 35.88
CA ALA A 150 23.82 -1.16 35.26
C ALA A 150 24.64 -0.84 33.99
N LEU A 151 25.92 -1.16 34.03
CA LEU A 151 26.79 -1.56 32.90
C LEU A 151 26.95 -3.11 32.99
N PRO A 152 27.48 -3.86 31.99
CA PRO A 152 28.22 -3.39 30.82
C PRO A 152 27.76 -3.94 29.45
N GLU A 153 27.92 -3.07 28.46
CA GLU A 153 28.53 -3.24 27.13
C GLU A 153 29.05 -4.65 26.77
N GLU A 154 28.47 -5.25 25.72
CA GLU A 154 29.16 -6.15 24.79
C GLU A 154 28.92 -5.60 23.38
N GLU A 155 30.03 -5.22 22.74
CA GLU A 155 30.16 -4.86 21.34
C GLU A 155 30.15 -6.13 20.49
N GLU A 156 29.41 -6.16 19.38
CA GLU A 156 29.84 -6.89 18.18
C GLU A 156 29.14 -6.35 16.92
N GLU A 157 29.94 -5.56 16.21
CA GLU A 157 30.15 -5.45 14.77
C GLU A 157 29.12 -4.79 13.81
N GLU A 158 29.68 -3.81 13.10
CA GLU A 158 29.17 -3.09 11.96
C GLU A 158 29.04 -4.00 10.73
N ASP A 159 27.88 -3.95 10.05
CA ASP A 159 27.81 -4.22 8.61
C ASP A 159 27.19 -2.98 7.93
N LYS A 160 28.05 -2.25 7.20
CA LYS A 160 27.71 -1.05 6.45
C LYS A 160 27.30 -1.39 5.01
N GLU A 161 26.32 -0.61 4.55
CA GLU A 161 25.98 -0.26 3.17
C GLU A 161 25.20 -1.27 2.29
N LEU A 162 23.89 -1.05 2.19
CA LEU A 162 23.24 -0.72 0.91
C LEU A 162 22.21 0.41 1.14
N LYS A 163 22.29 1.46 0.31
CA LYS A 163 21.53 2.72 0.39
C LYS A 163 20.06 2.51 0.03
N ASP A 164 19.16 2.87 0.95
CA ASP A 164 17.75 3.16 0.67
C ASP A 164 17.45 4.66 0.92
N PRO A 165 16.59 5.31 0.11
CA PRO A 165 16.21 6.73 0.23
C PRO A 165 15.41 7.06 1.52
N PRO A 166 15.29 8.34 1.92
CA PRO A 166 15.33 8.71 3.33
C PRO A 166 14.14 8.22 4.16
N LEU A 167 14.53 7.65 5.29
CA LEU A 167 13.75 7.33 6.47
C LEU A 167 12.84 8.50 6.89
N ASN A 168 11.57 8.20 7.13
CA ASN A 168 10.72 9.03 7.99
C ASN A 168 11.45 9.27 9.34
N PRO A 169 11.47 10.49 9.87
CA PRO A 169 12.20 10.77 11.10
C PRO A 169 11.57 10.04 12.32
N PRO A 170 12.40 9.69 13.33
CA PRO A 170 11.98 8.90 14.48
C PRO A 170 11.01 9.67 15.36
N LYS A 171 9.99 8.97 15.88
CA LYS A 171 9.11 9.47 16.94
C LYS A 171 9.89 9.61 18.24
N GLY A 172 10.52 10.77 18.43
CA GLY A 172 10.74 11.33 19.76
C GLY A 172 9.39 11.63 20.42
N LYS A 173 9.21 11.19 21.66
CA LYS A 173 8.10 11.62 22.50
C LYS A 173 8.28 13.12 22.77
N SER A 174 7.61 13.98 22.00
CA SER A 174 7.47 15.39 22.37
C SER A 174 6.15 15.57 23.11
N SER A 175 6.26 15.63 24.44
CA SER A 175 5.29 16.31 25.29
C SER A 175 5.43 17.82 25.07
N GLY A 176 4.34 18.49 24.68
CA GLY A 176 4.21 19.94 24.86
C GLY A 176 4.18 20.82 23.62
N ASN A 177 3.39 20.49 22.58
CA ASN A 177 2.52 21.46 21.90
C ASN A 177 1.64 20.72 20.88
N LYS A 178 0.32 20.88 20.94
CA LYS A 178 -0.55 20.37 19.88
C LYS A 178 -0.34 21.29 18.68
N PHE A 179 0.26 20.78 17.61
CA PHE A 179 0.44 21.54 16.36
C PHE A 179 -0.92 22.05 15.88
N ASP A 180 -1.04 23.37 15.73
CA ASP A 180 -2.25 24.00 15.23
C ASP A 180 -2.11 24.23 13.71
N PRO A 181 -2.85 23.50 12.87
CA PRO A 181 -2.80 23.69 11.43
C PRO A 181 -3.35 25.05 10.96
N LEU A 182 -4.05 25.79 11.84
CA LEU A 182 -4.57 27.14 11.54
C LEU A 182 -3.54 28.24 11.78
N SER A 183 -2.44 27.97 12.51
CA SER A 183 -1.42 28.98 12.83
C SER A 183 -0.27 29.02 11.81
N VAL A 184 -0.43 28.39 10.65
CA VAL A 184 0.63 28.30 9.64
C VAL A 184 0.58 29.51 8.71
N GLU A 185 1.75 30.03 8.33
CA GLU A 185 1.88 31.06 7.30
C GLU A 185 1.38 30.50 5.95
N LEU A 186 0.26 31.05 5.48
CA LEU A 186 -0.34 30.65 4.21
C LEU A 186 0.23 31.52 3.07
N PRO A 187 0.43 30.95 1.87
CA PRO A 187 0.78 31.74 0.70
C PRO A 187 -0.29 32.78 0.38
N GLU A 188 0.12 33.92 -0.17
CA GLU A 188 -0.77 35.06 -0.49
C GLU A 188 -1.94 34.70 -1.42
N TRP A 189 -1.78 33.66 -2.25
CA TRP A 189 -2.82 33.18 -3.16
C TRP A 189 -3.84 32.23 -2.50
N LEU A 190 -3.63 31.81 -1.25
CA LEU A 190 -4.49 30.89 -0.53
C LEU A 190 -5.21 31.62 0.61
N SER A 191 -6.53 31.77 0.49
CA SER A 191 -7.35 32.40 1.53
C SER A 191 -7.25 31.64 2.87
N PRO A 192 -7.05 32.34 4.00
CA PRO A 192 -7.13 31.75 5.34
C PRO A 192 -8.47 31.08 5.64
N GLU A 193 -9.57 31.63 5.12
CA GLU A 193 -10.91 31.08 5.30
C GLU A 193 -11.05 29.73 4.58
N LEU A 194 -10.60 29.66 3.32
CA LEU A 194 -10.61 28.43 2.52
C LEU A 194 -9.74 27.33 3.16
N TRP A 195 -8.60 27.73 3.72
CA TRP A 195 -7.73 26.81 4.45
C TRP A 195 -8.40 26.27 5.73
N ALA A 196 -9.10 27.13 6.47
CA ALA A 196 -9.83 26.73 7.66
C ALA A 196 -10.96 25.72 7.34
N GLU A 197 -11.67 25.92 6.23
CA GLU A 197 -12.69 24.98 5.74
C GLU A 197 -12.07 23.60 5.46
N TRP A 198 -10.95 23.56 4.73
CA TRP A 198 -10.23 22.31 4.45
C TRP A 198 -9.77 21.59 5.72
N VAL A 199 -9.21 22.33 6.68
CA VAL A 199 -8.78 21.79 7.98
C VAL A 199 -9.96 21.24 8.77
N ALA A 200 -11.10 21.95 8.81
CA ALA A 200 -12.31 21.52 9.48
C ALA A 200 -12.87 20.22 8.87
N TYR A 201 -12.93 20.16 7.54
CA TYR A 201 -13.37 18.97 6.81
C TYR A 201 -12.47 17.75 7.09
N ARG A 202 -11.15 17.92 7.11
CA ARG A 202 -10.20 16.87 7.50
C ARG A 202 -10.39 16.38 8.95
N LYS A 203 -10.80 17.27 9.86
CA LYS A 203 -11.15 16.93 11.24
C LYS A 203 -12.44 16.11 11.30
N GLN A 204 -13.47 16.46 10.53
CA GLN A 204 -14.73 15.72 10.42
C GLN A 204 -14.52 14.29 9.88
N LEU A 205 -13.62 14.11 8.90
CA LEU A 205 -13.24 12.78 8.38
C LEU A 205 -12.39 11.92 9.35
N GLY A 206 -12.12 12.40 10.57
CA GLY A 206 -11.27 11.70 11.54
C GLY A 206 -9.79 11.64 11.15
N LYS A 207 -9.35 12.46 10.19
CA LYS A 207 -7.97 12.55 9.69
C LYS A 207 -7.42 13.98 9.79
N PRO A 208 -7.42 14.60 11.00
CA PRO A 208 -6.94 15.96 11.17
C PRO A 208 -5.46 16.07 10.76
N ILE A 209 -5.08 17.24 10.25
CA ILE A 209 -3.69 17.56 9.92
C ILE A 209 -2.94 17.79 11.23
N LYS A 210 -1.92 16.97 11.51
CA LYS A 210 -1.19 16.96 12.79
C LYS A 210 0.28 17.39 12.66
N THR A 211 0.74 17.68 11.45
CA THR A 211 2.17 17.93 11.17
C THR A 211 2.32 19.06 10.15
N GLN A 212 3.42 19.82 10.26
CA GLN A 212 3.80 20.85 9.28
C GLN A 212 3.90 20.27 7.87
N GLN A 213 4.47 19.06 7.73
CA GLN A 213 4.55 18.36 6.45
C GLN A 213 3.17 18.09 5.82
N GLY A 214 2.14 17.82 6.64
CA GLY A 214 0.77 17.64 6.16
C GLY A 214 0.14 18.94 5.65
N VAL A 215 0.52 20.07 6.26
CA VAL A 215 0.13 21.41 5.80
C VAL A 215 0.81 21.72 4.48
N SER A 216 2.15 21.65 4.43
CA SER A 216 2.94 21.89 3.20
C SER A 216 2.51 20.97 2.06
N GLY A 217 2.26 19.69 2.33
CA GLY A 217 1.79 18.75 1.30
C GLY A 217 0.40 19.09 0.75
N SER A 218 -0.50 19.63 1.58
CA SER A 218 -1.82 20.09 1.12
C SER A 218 -1.70 21.36 0.29
N ILE A 219 -0.89 22.31 0.75
CA ILE A 219 -0.61 23.58 0.04
C ILE A 219 0.05 23.30 -1.31
N ASN A 220 1.05 22.43 -1.37
CA ASN A 220 1.74 22.06 -2.61
C ASN A 220 0.80 21.39 -3.62
N LYS A 221 -0.17 20.59 -3.15
CA LYS A 221 -1.20 20.02 -4.04
C LYS A 221 -2.12 21.10 -4.61
N LEU A 222 -2.57 22.04 -3.78
CA LEU A 222 -3.36 23.18 -4.27
C LEU A 222 -2.54 24.03 -5.26
N ALA A 223 -1.25 24.22 -5.01
CA ALA A 223 -0.36 24.93 -5.92
C ALA A 223 -0.22 24.21 -7.27
N ALA A 224 -0.03 22.89 -7.28
CA ALA A 224 0.03 22.10 -8.51
C ALA A 224 -1.28 22.16 -9.31
N TYR A 225 -2.44 22.09 -8.65
CA TYR A 225 -3.72 22.26 -9.31
C TYR A 225 -3.94 23.69 -9.84
N ARG A 226 -3.39 24.69 -9.15
CA ARG A 226 -3.39 26.09 -9.61
C ARG A 226 -2.53 26.28 -10.87
N GLU A 227 -1.36 25.66 -10.94
CA GLU A 227 -0.53 25.63 -12.16
C GLU A 227 -1.25 24.96 -13.33
N GLN A 228 -2.09 23.96 -13.06
CA GLN A 228 -2.96 23.31 -14.04
C GLN A 228 -4.22 24.13 -14.38
N GLY A 229 -4.38 25.32 -13.80
CA GLY A 229 -5.50 26.23 -14.08
C GLY A 229 -6.76 26.00 -13.25
N HIS A 230 -6.70 25.19 -12.18
CA HIS A 230 -7.81 25.04 -11.23
C HIS A 230 -7.65 25.98 -10.04
N SER A 231 -8.68 26.78 -9.76
CA SER A 231 -8.68 27.62 -8.56
C SER A 231 -8.70 26.76 -7.28
N PRO A 232 -7.96 27.15 -6.22
CA PRO A 232 -7.98 26.42 -4.94
C PRO A 232 -9.40 26.27 -4.37
N GLU A 233 -10.25 27.27 -4.54
CA GLU A 233 -11.65 27.28 -4.10
C GLU A 233 -12.44 26.16 -4.78
N TYR A 234 -12.25 26.01 -6.09
CA TYR A 234 -12.89 24.95 -6.86
C TYR A 234 -12.43 23.56 -6.39
N VAL A 235 -11.13 23.37 -6.16
CA VAL A 235 -10.56 22.08 -5.74
C VAL A 235 -11.09 21.67 -4.37
N VAL A 236 -11.09 22.60 -3.41
CA VAL A 236 -11.57 22.36 -2.05
C VAL A 236 -13.08 22.10 -2.06
N GLY A 237 -13.86 22.93 -2.77
CA GLY A 237 -15.31 22.76 -2.89
C GLY A 237 -15.72 21.46 -3.59
N LEU A 238 -15.01 21.07 -4.66
CA LEU A 238 -15.23 19.80 -5.35
C LEU A 238 -14.92 18.59 -4.45
N THR A 239 -13.83 18.68 -3.69
CA THR A 239 -13.42 17.63 -2.74
C THR A 239 -14.46 17.44 -1.64
N MET A 240 -14.98 18.54 -1.10
CA MET A 240 -16.03 18.51 -0.07
C MET A 240 -17.36 18.00 -0.62
N SER A 241 -17.76 18.45 -1.81
CA SER A 241 -19.02 18.05 -2.45
C SER A 241 -19.08 16.56 -2.77
N ASN A 242 -17.93 15.95 -3.10
CA ASN A 242 -17.82 14.52 -3.39
C ASN A 242 -17.39 13.67 -2.18
N GLU A 243 -17.30 14.26 -0.99
CA GLU A 243 -16.84 13.62 0.24
C GLU A 243 -15.48 12.89 0.09
N TRP A 244 -14.61 13.42 -0.77
CA TRP A 244 -13.31 12.82 -1.03
C TRP A 244 -12.33 13.05 0.12
N ARG A 245 -11.49 12.05 0.37
CA ARG A 245 -10.54 12.07 1.50
C ARG A 245 -9.33 12.98 1.30
N GLY A 246 -9.07 13.38 0.06
CA GLY A 246 -7.90 14.19 -0.33
C GLY A 246 -8.26 15.16 -1.43
N LEU A 247 -7.49 16.24 -1.52
CA LEU A 247 -7.59 17.22 -2.60
C LEU A 247 -7.34 16.53 -3.94
N LEU A 248 -8.37 16.50 -4.77
CA LEU A 248 -8.39 15.80 -6.05
C LEU A 248 -9.19 16.63 -7.05
N VAL A 249 -8.68 16.68 -8.28
CA VAL A 249 -9.41 17.14 -9.46
C VAL A 249 -9.38 15.99 -10.47
N PRO A 250 -10.52 15.46 -10.92
CA PRO A 250 -10.56 14.40 -11.91
C PRO A 250 -10.18 14.93 -13.29
N ASP A 251 -9.49 14.07 -14.07
CA ASP A 251 -8.99 14.42 -15.40
C ASP A 251 -10.14 14.82 -16.34
N GLY A 252 -9.95 15.93 -17.04
CA GLY A 252 -10.90 16.45 -18.04
C GLY A 252 -11.91 17.48 -17.52
N VAL A 253 -11.91 17.82 -16.23
CA VAL A 253 -12.83 18.85 -15.69
C VAL A 253 -12.15 20.22 -15.64
N ALA A 254 -12.20 20.97 -16.74
CA ALA A 254 -11.69 22.34 -16.79
C ALA A 254 -12.40 23.23 -15.76
N SER A 255 -11.62 23.97 -14.95
CA SER A 255 -12.21 24.99 -14.10
C SER A 255 -12.79 26.09 -15.01
N LYS A 256 -14.06 26.46 -14.82
CA LYS A 256 -14.58 27.66 -15.47
C LYS A 256 -13.91 28.85 -14.78
N PRO A 257 -13.14 29.70 -15.48
CA PRO A 257 -12.63 30.92 -14.86
C PRO A 257 -13.82 31.72 -14.36
N ARG A 258 -13.70 32.32 -13.17
CA ARG A 258 -14.68 33.29 -12.67
C ARG A 258 -14.86 34.33 -13.78
N ARG A 259 -16.09 34.51 -14.28
CA ARG A 259 -16.42 35.63 -15.16
C ARG A 259 -16.07 36.89 -14.38
N ASP A 260 -15.10 37.63 -14.88
CA ASP A 260 -14.70 38.89 -14.30
C ASP A 260 -15.87 39.88 -14.48
N VAL A 261 -16.66 40.07 -13.43
CA VAL A 261 -17.91 40.86 -13.46
C VAL A 261 -17.67 42.33 -13.80
N ASN A 262 -16.40 42.77 -13.75
CA ASN A 262 -15.96 44.11 -14.14
C ASN A 262 -15.56 44.22 -15.63
N VAL A 263 -15.56 43.13 -16.39
CA VAL A 263 -15.32 43.17 -17.84
C VAL A 263 -16.67 43.29 -18.55
N ILE A 264 -17.14 44.54 -18.70
CA ILE A 264 -18.27 44.85 -19.59
C ILE A 264 -17.83 44.49 -21.01
N SER A 265 -18.54 43.53 -21.63
CA SER A 265 -18.32 43.18 -23.03
C SER A 265 -18.49 44.43 -23.90
N GLN A 266 -17.44 44.79 -24.66
CA GLN A 266 -17.56 45.87 -25.63
C GLN A 266 -18.61 45.47 -26.68
N PRO A 267 -19.57 46.35 -27.02
CA PRO A 267 -20.54 46.04 -28.06
C PRO A 267 -19.80 45.84 -29.38
N ASP A 268 -20.02 44.70 -30.01
CA ASP A 268 -19.44 44.37 -31.30
C ASP A 268 -19.94 45.39 -32.34
N LYS A 269 -19.02 46.17 -32.91
CA LYS A 269 -19.33 47.22 -33.90
C LYS A 269 -19.37 46.69 -35.33
N LYS A 270 -19.21 45.39 -35.54
CA LYS A 270 -19.30 44.79 -36.87
C LYS A 270 -20.75 44.45 -37.20
N VAL A 271 -21.34 45.26 -38.08
CA VAL A 271 -22.53 44.86 -38.83
C VAL A 271 -22.12 43.68 -39.74
N PRO A 272 -22.81 42.53 -39.68
CA PRO A 272 -22.53 41.40 -40.56
C PRO A 272 -22.74 41.78 -42.04
N ASP A 273 -21.85 41.32 -42.92
CA ASP A 273 -22.04 41.47 -44.36
C ASP A 273 -23.36 40.79 -44.78
N GLY A 274 -24.31 41.60 -45.24
CA GLY A 274 -25.67 41.18 -45.60
C GLY A 274 -26.80 41.84 -44.79
N PHE A 275 -26.50 42.59 -43.72
CA PHE A 275 -27.51 43.38 -43.02
C PHE A 275 -27.75 44.72 -43.73
N ARG A 276 -28.88 44.86 -44.44
CA ARG A 276 -29.44 46.17 -44.82
C ARG A 276 -30.67 46.43 -43.94
N GLY A 277 -30.57 47.40 -43.05
CA GLY A 277 -31.64 47.87 -42.17
C GLY A 277 -31.11 48.96 -41.27
#